data_AF-A0A950ST75-F1
#
_entry.id   AF-A0A950ST75-F1
#
_cell.length_a   1.000
_cell.length_b   1.000
_cell.length_c   1.000
_cell.angle_alpha   90.00
_cell.angle_beta   90.00
_cell.angle_gamma   90.00
#
_symmetry.space_group_name_H-M   'P 1'
#
loop_
_entity.id
_entity.type
_entity.pdbx_description
1 polymer ?
#
loop_
_entity_poly.entity_id
_entity_poly.type
_entity_poly.pdbx_seq_one_letter_code
_entity_poly.pdbx_strand_id
1 'polypeptide(L)' 'MHSFRHTVASRALLAGESVDEVAFLLGHRDATVTRVVYIHEIADARRRHMRRSRMTAEYAGALRVALQEQADDLTP' A
#
# COMPACT_ATOMS: atom_id res chain seq x y z
N MET A 1 -10.38 14.37 3.15
CA MET A 1 -9.20 15.25 3.14
C MET A 1 -8.00 14.45 3.69
N HIS A 2 -7.36 13.63 2.84
CA HIS A 2 -6.10 12.95 3.19
C HIS A 2 -4.99 14.00 3.08
N SER A 3 -4.67 14.67 4.19
CA SER A 3 -3.63 15.69 4.24
C SER A 3 -2.29 15.08 3.81
N PHE A 4 -1.38 15.86 3.21
CA PHE A 4 -0.02 15.42 2.88
C PHE A 4 0.67 14.67 4.03
N ARG A 5 0.39 15.09 5.28
CA ARG A 5 0.79 14.42 6.53
C ARG A 5 0.38 12.95 6.58
N HIS A 6 -0.84 12.59 6.20
CA HIS A 6 -1.30 11.20 6.16
C HIS A 6 -0.52 10.39 5.13
N THR A 7 -0.36 10.92 3.92
CA THR A 7 0.40 10.23 2.87
C THR A 7 1.85 9.99 3.28
N VAL A 8 2.51 11.00 3.88
CA VAL A 8 3.89 10.89 4.36
C VAL A 8 4.00 9.86 5.48
N ALA A 9 3.17 9.96 6.52
CA ALA A 9 3.18 9.05 7.66
C ALA A 9 2.96 7.60 7.23
N SER A 10 1.95 7.35 6.41
CA SER A 10 1.58 6.00 5.98
C SER A 10 2.65 5.40 5.06
N ARG A 11 3.36 6.21 4.26
CA ARG A 11 4.51 5.72 3.47
C ARG A 11 5.72 5.39 4.35
N ALA A 12 6.05 6.25 5.31
CA ALA A 12 7.19 6.02 6.22
C ALA A 12 6.98 4.76 7.07
N LEU A 13 5.78 4.59 7.65
CA LEU A 13 5.43 3.41 8.44
C LEU A 13 5.42 2.12 7.60
N LEU A 14 5.02 2.20 6.33
CA LEU A 14 5.11 1.05 5.42
C LEU A 14 6.54 0.70 5.00
N ALA A 15 7.46 1.67 5.02
CA ALA A 15 8.88 1.43 4.79
C ALA A 15 9.57 0.79 6.01
N GLY A 16 8.89 0.71 7.15
CA GLY A 16 9.40 0.12 8.39
C GLY A 16 9.98 1.14 9.38
N GLU A 17 9.80 2.43 9.13
CA GLU A 17 10.20 3.50 10.06
C GLU A 17 9.47 3.37 11.39
N SER A 18 10.13 3.75 12.49
CA SER A 18 9.51 3.67 13.80
C SER A 18 8.40 4.70 13.96
N VAL A 19 7.39 4.37 14.77
CA VAL A 19 6.26 5.28 15.04
C VAL A 19 6.74 6.57 15.73
N ASP A 20 7.78 6.47 16.56
CA ASP A 20 8.34 7.60 17.29
C ASP A 20 9.09 8.57 16.36
N GLU A 21 9.87 8.07 15.40
CA GLU A 21 10.53 8.90 14.38
C GLU A 21 9.52 9.57 13.44
N VAL A 22 8.48 8.86 13.04
CA VAL A 22 7.40 9.44 12.23
C VAL A 22 6.63 10.49 13.02
N ALA A 23 6.38 10.27 14.32
CA ALA A 23 5.76 11.26 15.19
C ALA A 23 6.61 12.53 15.32
N PHE A 24 7.93 12.35 15.51
CA PHE A 24 8.89 13.44 15.57
C PHE A 24 8.90 14.26 14.26
N LEU A 25 8.98 13.60 13.11
CA LEU A 25 8.97 14.26 11.79
C LEU A 25 7.69 15.08 11.54
N LEU A 26 6.55 14.62 12.06
CA LEU A 26 5.26 15.31 11.94
C LEU A 26 5.08 16.44 12.97
N GLY A 27 6.02 16.61 13.90
CA GLY A 27 5.95 17.57 14.99
C GLY A 27 4.90 17.20 16.04
N HIS A 28 4.60 15.92 16.20
CA HIS A 28 3.70 15.45 17.26
C HIS A 28 4.45 15.44 18.60
N ARG A 29 3.84 16.07 19.61
CA ARG A 29 4.37 16.07 20.98
C ARG A 29 4.29 14.68 21.64
N ASP A 30 3.38 13.84 21.17
CA ASP A 30 3.11 12.51 21.69
C ASP A 30 2.94 11.52 20.51
N ALA A 31 3.75 10.46 20.52
CA ALA A 31 3.70 9.39 19.52
C ALA A 31 2.41 8.56 19.59
N THR A 32 1.66 8.64 20.68
CA THR A 32 0.34 8.01 20.83
C THR A 32 -0.65 8.52 19.78
N VAL A 33 -0.59 9.82 19.43
CA VAL A 33 -1.42 10.40 18.38
C VAL A 33 -1.10 9.75 17.03
N THR A 34 0.18 9.62 16.69
CA THR A 34 0.64 8.92 15.49
C THR A 34 0.21 7.45 15.50
N ARG A 35 0.37 6.77 16.64
CA ARG A 35 -0.02 5.37 16.78
C ARG A 35 -1.52 5.19 16.56
N VAL A 36 -2.37 5.93 17.26
CA VAL A 36 -3.84 5.80 17.19
C VAL A 36 -4.35 6.11 15.78
N VAL A 37 -3.80 7.14 15.13
CA VAL A 37 -4.21 7.57 13.79
C VAL A 37 -3.75 6.57 12.72
N TYR A 38 -2.52 6.05 12.79
CA TYR A 38 -1.93 5.29 11.69
C TYR A 38 -1.92 3.76 11.86
N ILE A 39 -2.13 3.19 13.06
CA ILE A 39 -2.13 1.72 13.24
C ILE A 39 -3.16 1.03 12.35
N HIS A 40 -4.36 1.61 12.25
CA HIS A 40 -5.45 1.07 11.45
C HIS A 40 -5.10 1.14 9.96
N GLU A 41 -4.48 2.24 9.54
CA GLU A 41 -4.04 2.42 8.15
C GLU A 41 -2.95 1.42 7.76
N ILE A 42 -2.00 1.10 8.65
CA ILE A 42 -0.98 0.07 8.41
C ILE A 42 -1.64 -1.31 8.26
N ALA A 43 -2.54 -1.67 9.18
CA ALA A 43 -3.25 -2.95 9.13
C ALA A 43 -4.07 -3.08 7.84
N ASP A 44 -4.77 -2.01 7.44
CA ASP A 44 -5.52 -1.95 6.19
C ASP A 44 -4.62 -1.98 4.95
N ALA A 45 -3.47 -1.32 4.98
CA ALA A 45 -2.51 -1.36 3.89
C ALA A 45 -1.94 -2.76 3.69
N ARG A 46 -1.60 -3.46 4.77
CA ARG A 46 -1.18 -4.87 4.72
C ARG A 46 -2.29 -5.76 4.17
N ARG A 47 -3.54 -5.61 4.64
CA ARG A 47 -4.70 -6.35 4.11
C ARG A 47 -4.91 -6.08 2.62
N ARG A 48 -4.85 -4.82 2.19
CA ARG A 48 -4.98 -4.43 0.77
C ARG A 48 -3.84 -4.99 -0.08
N HIS A 49 -2.60 -4.97 0.41
CA HIS A 49 -1.47 -5.57 -0.27
C HIS A 49 -1.67 -7.09 -0.44
N MET A 50 -2.02 -7.81 0.64
CA MET A 50 -2.31 -9.24 0.56
C MET A 50 -3.43 -9.58 -0.42
N ARG A 51 -4.53 -8.81 -0.42
CA ARG A 51 -5.62 -8.98 -1.39
C ARG A 51 -5.15 -8.79 -2.82
N ARG A 52 -4.33 -7.76 -3.09
CA ARG A 52 -3.76 -7.52 -4.42
C ARG A 52 -2.81 -8.64 -4.82
N SER A 53 -1.89 -9.05 -3.95
CA SER A 53 -0.95 -10.14 -4.24
C SER A 53 -1.68 -11.45 -4.53
N ARG A 54 -2.77 -11.75 -3.80
CA ARG A 54 -3.65 -12.90 -4.10
C ARG A 54 -4.31 -12.78 -5.47
N MET A 55 -4.89 -11.62 -5.78
CA MET A 55 -5.53 -11.37 -7.08
C MET A 55 -4.51 -11.48 -8.22
N THR A 56 -3.31 -10.93 -8.05
CA THR A 56 -2.22 -11.09 -9.02
C THR A 56 -1.82 -12.56 -9.15
N ALA A 57 -1.66 -13.30 -8.05
CA ALA A 57 -1.31 -14.71 -8.13
C ALA A 57 -2.38 -15.56 -8.84
N GLU A 58 -3.66 -15.26 -8.57
CA GLU A 58 -4.81 -15.97 -9.15
C GLU A 58 -5.00 -15.65 -10.63
N TYR A 59 -4.85 -14.38 -11.02
CA TYR A 59 -5.19 -13.91 -12.37
C TYR A 59 -4.00 -13.56 -13.26
N ALA A 60 -2.75 -13.57 -12.78
CA ALA A 60 -1.60 -13.22 -13.62
C ALA A 60 -1.42 -14.19 -14.79
N GLY A 61 -1.73 -15.48 -14.60
CA GLY A 61 -1.72 -16.47 -15.67
C GLY A 61 -2.81 -16.20 -16.70
N ALA A 62 -4.05 -16.03 -16.25
CA ALA A 62 -5.20 -15.75 -17.11
C ALA A 62 -5.04 -14.44 -17.90
N LEU A 63 -4.52 -13.39 -17.26
CA LEU A 63 -4.24 -12.11 -17.92
C LEU A 63 -3.14 -12.25 -18.98
N ARG A 64 -2.08 -13.03 -18.71
CA ARG A 64 -1.00 -13.26 -19.68
C ARG A 64 -1.50 -14.03 -20.91
N VAL A 65 -2.35 -15.03 -20.72
CA VAL A 65 -2.95 -15.80 -21.83
C VAL A 65 -3.86 -14.91 -22.67
N ALA A 66 -4.76 -14.16 -22.03
CA ALA A 66 -5.66 -13.25 -22.74
C ALA A 66 -4.89 -12.17 -23.54
N LEU A 67 -3.79 -11.64 -23.01
CA LEU A 67 -2.94 -10.68 -23.71
C LEU A 67 -2.17 -11.31 -24.89
N GLN A 68 -1.80 -12.60 -24.80
CA GLN A 68 -1.15 -13.33 -25.88
C GLN A 68 -2.13 -13.62 -27.03
N GLU A 69 -3.33 -14.10 -26.72
CA GLU A 69 -4.40 -14.34 -27.70
C GLU A 69 -4.74 -13.05 -28.46
N GLN A 70 -4.80 -11.90 -27.77
CA GLN A 70 -5.05 -10.61 -28.39
C GLN A 70 -3.91 -10.15 -29.32
N ALA A 71 -2.66 -10.49 -28.99
CA ALA A 71 -1.50 -10.17 -29.81
C ALA A 71 -1.41 -11.06 -31.05
N ASP A 72 -1.76 -12.34 -30.90
CA ASP A 72 -1.80 -13.31 -32.01
C ASP A 72 -2.92 -12.95 -33.00
N ASP A 73 -4.08 -12.47 -32.54
CA ASP A 73 -5.16 -11.96 -33.40
C ASP A 73 -4.82 -10.67 -34.19
N LEU A 74 -3.77 -9.95 -33.79
CA LEU A 74 -3.31 -8.71 -34.43
C LEU A 74 -2.16 -8.93 -35.44
N THR A 75 -1.66 -10.17 -35.57
CA THR A 75 -0.57 -10.52 -36.50
C THR A 75 -1.04 -11.65 -37.44
N PRO A 76 -1.37 -11.35 -38.72
CA PRO A 76 -1.82 -12.36 -39.69
C PRO A 76 -0.71 -13.28 -40.19
#